data_AF-A0A7X6LVA6-F1
#
_entry.id   AF-A0A7X6LVA6-F1
#
_cell.length_a   1.000
_cell.length_b   1.000
_cell.length_c   1.000
_cell.angle_alpha   90.00
_cell.angle_beta   90.00
_cell.angle_gamma   90.00
#
_symmetry.space_group_name_H-M   'P 1'
#
loop_
_entity.id
_entity.type
_entity.pdbx_description
1 polymer ?
#
loop_
_entity_poly.entity_id
_entity_poly.type
_entity_poly.pdbx_seq_one_letter_code
_entity_poly.pdbx_strand_id
1 'polypeptide(L)'
;MSELSPYAAADLSAFGHDPWWLVIVKSIGVFVFLLLIPLLAVIIERKVVAWMQMRVGPNRVGPRGSLQSIADGVKMLLKEDIVPAMVDKPIYILAPVISLIPAVMAFAVIPLGPEVSIFGTRTPLQLTDMPVGVLYILAMASIGVYGIVLAGWSSGSTYPLLGGLRSTAQVISYEIAMAACFAAVFLLAGTMSTSGIVERQWGTWNVWLLLPSFLIYAVAMVGETNRAPFDLPEAEGELVGGFHTEYSSLKFAMFMMAEYINMGTVSALATTLFFGGWHAPFPINLWDGANSGWWPLLWFTLKIWTFLFVFIWLRGTLPRLRYDQFMNLGWKLLIPVSLLWVMVVATLKVIQDDGHDVQTAGLVVAGVVISVGLVAVMLRAGHAGDDRSAPEPTAAQQFSGFPVPPMPDTAPPAGSKPGLLEPIAGFWVTFVTMFKKKNTEFYPEQKVPTAPRYHGRHQLNRHPDGLEKCIGCELCAWACPADAIYVEGADNTDSERYSPGERYGRVYQINYLRCIGCGLCIEACPTRALTMTNEYELADDNRADLIYEKDRLLAPLTDGMLAPPHPAYPGATEADYYLGAVPAAPGTERDTGLHRPGTPDTAAGSDTAGREDTGREPAAATGGAR
;
A
#
# COMPACT_ATOMS: atom_id res chain seq x y z
N MET A 1 36.79 25.30 -21.14
CA MET A 1 35.68 26.16 -20.68
C MET A 1 35.48 27.31 -21.68
N SER A 2 34.78 27.10 -22.81
CA SER A 2 34.23 28.18 -23.66
C SER A 2 33.45 27.67 -24.89
N GLU A 3 32.72 26.56 -24.80
CA GLU A 3 31.63 26.31 -25.75
C GLU A 3 30.33 26.48 -24.97
N LEU A 4 29.80 27.71 -25.04
CA LEU A 4 28.44 28.00 -24.63
C LEU A 4 27.50 27.09 -25.41
N SER A 5 26.55 26.48 -24.70
CA SER A 5 25.43 25.75 -25.29
C SER A 5 24.89 26.48 -26.53
N PRO A 6 24.58 25.78 -27.63
CA PRO A 6 23.91 26.38 -28.80
C PRO A 6 22.47 26.84 -28.48
N TYR A 7 21.95 26.49 -27.31
CA TYR A 7 20.70 27.01 -26.77
C TYR A 7 21.03 28.26 -25.95
N ALA A 8 20.41 29.39 -26.34
CA ALA A 8 20.63 30.71 -25.76
C ALA A 8 20.73 30.65 -24.24
N ALA A 9 21.78 31.26 -23.69
CA ALA A 9 21.98 31.38 -22.26
C ALA A 9 20.68 31.84 -21.58
N ALA A 10 20.27 31.16 -20.52
CA ALA A 10 19.18 31.51 -19.64
C ALA A 10 19.55 32.81 -18.95
N ASP A 11 19.37 33.90 -19.67
CA ASP A 11 19.33 35.20 -19.09
C ASP A 11 18.01 35.30 -18.33
N LEU A 12 18.10 35.56 -17.02
CA LEU A 12 16.93 35.82 -16.18
C LEU A 12 16.08 36.98 -16.73
N SER A 13 16.66 37.81 -17.61
CA SER A 13 15.96 38.86 -18.36
C SER A 13 14.87 38.33 -19.30
N ALA A 14 14.87 37.05 -19.68
CA ALA A 14 13.82 36.44 -20.48
C ALA A 14 12.50 36.26 -19.69
N PHE A 15 12.54 36.33 -18.36
CA PHE A 15 11.38 36.15 -17.49
C PHE A 15 10.76 37.49 -17.09
N GLY A 16 9.44 37.52 -16.90
CA GLY A 16 8.70 38.72 -16.45
C GLY A 16 8.22 39.65 -17.58
N HIS A 17 8.54 39.35 -18.84
CA HIS A 17 8.05 40.08 -20.01
C HIS A 17 6.89 39.38 -20.74
N ASP A 18 6.45 38.23 -20.24
CA ASP A 18 5.33 37.48 -20.80
C ASP A 18 4.01 38.27 -20.63
N PRO A 19 3.16 38.34 -21.67
CA PRO A 19 1.82 38.90 -21.55
C PRO A 19 0.99 38.18 -20.47
N TRP A 20 0.17 38.91 -19.72
CA TRP A 20 -0.62 38.35 -18.61
C TRP A 20 -1.51 37.15 -19.03
N TRP A 21 -2.08 37.18 -20.24
CA TRP A 21 -2.92 36.10 -20.75
C TRP A 21 -2.11 34.82 -20.97
N LEU A 22 -0.85 34.96 -21.38
CA LEU A 22 0.05 33.83 -21.59
C LEU A 22 0.48 33.23 -20.25
N VAL A 23 0.71 34.07 -19.23
CA VAL A 23 1.00 33.62 -17.86
C VAL A 23 -0.16 32.79 -17.31
N ILE A 24 -1.41 33.19 -17.57
CA ILE A 24 -2.59 32.40 -17.18
C ILE A 24 -2.64 31.08 -17.93
N VAL A 25 -2.42 31.08 -19.25
CA VAL A 25 -2.42 29.85 -20.06
C VAL A 25 -1.33 28.89 -19.59
N LYS A 26 -0.11 29.38 -19.30
CA LYS A 26 0.99 28.58 -18.74
C LYS A 26 0.64 28.03 -17.36
N SER A 27 0.10 28.87 -16.47
CA SER A 27 -0.33 28.45 -15.12
C SER A 27 -1.37 27.33 -15.19
N ILE A 28 -2.38 27.46 -16.06
CA ILE A 28 -3.40 26.42 -16.27
C ILE A 28 -2.76 25.16 -16.87
N GLY A 29 -1.86 25.32 -17.84
CA GLY A 29 -1.14 24.20 -18.46
C GLY A 29 -0.31 23.39 -17.45
N VAL A 30 0.43 24.08 -16.58
CA VAL A 30 1.19 23.47 -15.47
C VAL A 30 0.25 22.80 -14.49
N PHE A 31 -0.84 23.47 -14.10
CA PHE A 31 -1.84 22.89 -13.19
C PHE A 31 -2.45 21.60 -13.76
N VAL A 32 -2.84 21.60 -15.04
CA VAL A 32 -3.36 20.40 -15.71
C VAL A 32 -2.29 19.32 -15.79
N PHE A 33 -1.05 19.65 -16.14
CA PHE A 33 0.06 18.71 -16.15
C PHE A 33 0.24 18.04 -14.77
N LEU A 34 0.22 18.83 -13.70
CA LEU A 34 0.33 18.34 -12.33
C LEU A 34 -0.86 17.48 -11.91
N LEU A 35 -2.09 17.79 -12.34
CA LEU A 35 -3.27 16.96 -12.06
C LEU A 35 -3.26 15.63 -12.83
N LEU A 36 -2.63 15.59 -14.00
CA LEU A 36 -2.49 14.35 -14.77
C LEU A 36 -1.52 13.36 -14.10
N ILE A 37 -0.53 13.84 -13.35
CA ILE A 37 0.42 12.99 -12.60
C ILE A 37 -0.31 12.06 -11.63
N PRO A 38 -1.05 12.51 -10.60
CA PRO A 38 -1.75 11.63 -9.66
C PRO A 38 -2.79 10.76 -10.37
N LEU A 39 -3.55 11.33 -11.33
CA LEU A 39 -4.58 10.61 -12.06
C LEU A 39 -4.04 9.35 -12.74
N LEU A 40 -2.89 9.48 -13.42
CA LEU A 40 -2.22 8.39 -14.11
C LEU A 40 -1.39 7.52 -13.16
N ALA A 41 -0.68 8.13 -12.21
CA ALA A 41 0.23 7.44 -11.30
C ALA A 41 -0.53 6.42 -10.45
N VAL A 42 -1.73 6.75 -9.95
CA VAL A 42 -2.57 5.82 -9.18
C VAL A 42 -2.93 4.56 -9.99
N ILE A 43 -3.32 4.69 -11.27
CA ILE A 43 -3.67 3.52 -12.11
C ILE A 43 -2.41 2.70 -12.41
N ILE A 44 -1.32 3.38 -12.75
CA ILE A 44 -0.05 2.73 -13.09
C ILE A 44 0.48 1.99 -11.87
N GLU A 45 0.49 2.61 -10.69
CA GLU A 45 0.90 2.00 -9.43
C GLU A 45 0.07 0.73 -9.13
N ARG A 46 -1.27 0.81 -9.21
CA ARG A 46 -2.14 -0.36 -9.01
C ARG A 46 -1.83 -1.50 -9.97
N LYS A 47 -1.53 -1.21 -11.24
CA LYS A 47 -1.20 -2.23 -12.24
C LYS A 47 0.18 -2.83 -12.05
N VAL A 48 1.18 -1.97 -11.86
CA VAL A 48 2.58 -2.36 -11.73
C VAL A 48 2.79 -3.19 -10.46
N VAL A 49 2.25 -2.75 -9.32
CA VAL A 49 2.33 -3.53 -8.06
C VAL A 49 1.59 -4.87 -8.19
N ALA A 50 0.41 -4.88 -8.84
CA ALA A 50 -0.29 -6.13 -9.11
C ALA A 50 0.56 -7.11 -9.94
N TRP A 51 1.26 -6.62 -10.97
CA TRP A 51 2.14 -7.44 -11.80
C TRP A 51 3.35 -7.98 -11.04
N MET A 52 3.96 -7.18 -10.16
CA MET A 52 5.04 -7.67 -9.26
C MET A 52 4.55 -8.81 -8.36
N GLN A 53 3.30 -8.71 -7.90
CA GLN A 53 2.60 -9.68 -7.04
C GLN A 53 1.96 -10.84 -7.81
N MET A 54 2.24 -11.02 -9.11
CA MET A 54 1.68 -12.08 -9.96
C MET A 54 0.14 -12.08 -10.10
N ARG A 55 -0.53 -10.96 -9.79
CA ARG A 55 -1.97 -10.77 -9.97
C ARG A 55 -2.29 -9.74 -11.07
N VAL A 56 -3.53 -9.72 -11.52
CA VAL A 56 -3.99 -8.76 -12.55
C VAL A 56 -4.45 -7.47 -11.87
N GLY A 57 -3.97 -6.33 -12.35
CA GLY A 57 -4.42 -5.01 -11.88
C GLY A 57 -5.83 -4.66 -12.41
N PRO A 58 -6.33 -3.44 -12.13
CA PRO A 58 -7.67 -3.02 -12.53
C PRO A 58 -7.94 -3.23 -14.02
N ASN A 59 -9.00 -4.00 -14.36
CA ASN A 59 -9.36 -4.36 -15.73
C ASN A 59 -10.83 -4.09 -16.13
N ARG A 60 -11.68 -3.60 -15.20
CA ARG A 60 -13.14 -3.45 -15.43
C ARG A 60 -13.58 -2.06 -15.87
N VAL A 61 -13.22 -1.01 -15.13
CA VAL A 61 -13.76 0.35 -15.35
C VAL A 61 -13.08 1.01 -16.56
N GLY A 62 -13.76 0.96 -17.71
CA GLY A 62 -13.22 1.40 -19.00
C GLY A 62 -12.24 0.41 -19.64
N PRO A 63 -11.71 0.70 -20.84
CA PRO A 63 -10.78 -0.19 -21.53
C PRO A 63 -9.54 -0.47 -20.68
N ARG A 64 -9.36 -1.72 -20.25
CA ARG A 64 -8.26 -2.14 -19.35
C ARG A 64 -8.20 -1.33 -18.04
N GLY A 65 -9.33 -0.86 -17.50
CA GLY A 65 -9.34 -0.13 -16.22
C GLY A 65 -8.84 1.32 -16.28
N SER A 66 -8.75 1.94 -17.47
CA SER A 66 -8.22 3.30 -17.64
C SER A 66 -9.06 4.40 -17.00
N LEU A 67 -10.36 4.16 -16.76
CA LEU A 67 -11.27 5.15 -16.19
C LEU A 67 -11.40 5.04 -14.66
N GLN A 68 -10.62 4.16 -14.02
CA GLN A 68 -10.70 3.92 -12.57
C GLN A 68 -10.41 5.17 -11.74
N SER A 69 -9.33 5.91 -12.01
CA SER A 69 -9.00 7.10 -11.21
C SER A 69 -10.05 8.21 -11.36
N ILE A 70 -10.73 8.28 -12.50
CA ILE A 70 -11.85 9.22 -12.70
C ILE A 70 -13.02 8.80 -11.82
N ALA A 71 -13.36 7.50 -11.79
CA ALA A 71 -14.40 6.98 -10.91
C ALA A 71 -14.08 7.21 -9.43
N ASP A 72 -12.81 7.05 -9.02
CA ASP A 72 -12.34 7.34 -7.67
C ASP A 72 -12.47 8.84 -7.34
N GLY A 73 -12.15 9.73 -8.29
CA GLY A 73 -12.32 11.18 -8.14
C GLY A 73 -13.79 11.60 -8.00
N VAL A 74 -14.68 11.04 -8.83
CA VAL A 74 -16.13 11.27 -8.74
C VAL A 74 -16.67 10.74 -7.42
N LYS A 75 -16.20 9.57 -6.96
CA LYS A 75 -16.54 9.04 -5.64
C LYS A 75 -16.14 10.02 -4.54
N MET A 76 -14.93 10.57 -4.58
CA MET A 76 -14.49 11.53 -3.56
C MET A 76 -15.33 12.81 -3.56
N LEU A 77 -15.80 13.28 -4.73
CA LEU A 77 -16.66 14.45 -4.85
C LEU A 77 -18.08 14.22 -4.31
N LEU A 78 -18.65 13.03 -4.56
CA LEU A 78 -20.00 12.66 -4.11
C LEU A 78 -20.04 12.12 -2.67
N LYS A 79 -18.88 11.78 -2.11
CA LYS A 79 -18.78 11.26 -0.75
C LYS A 79 -19.13 12.36 0.25
N GLU A 80 -19.90 11.98 1.27
CA GLU A 80 -20.25 12.86 2.39
C GLU A 80 -19.00 13.43 3.08
N ASP A 81 -18.96 14.75 3.20
CA ASP A 81 -17.92 15.47 3.92
C ASP A 81 -18.30 15.62 5.40
N ILE A 82 -17.66 14.82 6.25
CA ILE A 82 -17.92 14.78 7.69
C ILE A 82 -16.91 15.70 8.40
N VAL A 83 -17.42 16.60 9.26
CA VAL A 83 -16.61 17.42 10.16
C VAL A 83 -16.92 16.99 11.60
N PRO A 84 -16.01 16.28 12.29
CA PRO A 84 -16.28 15.81 13.64
C PRO A 84 -16.49 16.98 14.62
N ALA A 85 -17.25 16.77 15.69
CA ALA A 85 -17.60 17.86 16.62
C ALA A 85 -16.41 18.34 17.48
N MET A 86 -15.40 17.49 17.69
CA MET A 86 -14.25 17.76 18.55
C MET A 86 -13.10 18.51 17.86
N VAL A 87 -13.19 18.78 16.55
CA VAL A 87 -12.09 19.37 15.76
C VAL A 87 -12.04 20.90 15.85
N ASP A 88 -10.84 21.46 15.69
CA ASP A 88 -10.65 22.89 15.44
C ASP A 88 -11.05 23.21 13.99
N LYS A 89 -12.27 23.73 13.78
CA LYS A 89 -12.86 23.87 12.44
C LYS A 89 -12.03 24.71 11.47
N PRO A 90 -11.53 25.92 11.83
CA PRO A 90 -10.72 26.72 10.92
C PRO A 90 -9.47 25.99 10.44
N ILE A 91 -8.69 25.42 11.37
CA ILE A 91 -7.44 24.74 11.04
C ILE A 91 -7.72 23.44 10.28
N TYR A 92 -8.76 22.71 10.67
CA TYR A 92 -9.16 21.46 10.03
C TYR A 92 -9.49 21.65 8.55
N ILE A 93 -10.20 22.72 8.18
CA ILE A 93 -10.54 23.03 6.78
C ILE A 93 -9.32 23.58 6.01
N LEU A 94 -8.45 24.34 6.67
CA LEU A 94 -7.32 25.01 6.04
C LEU A 94 -6.11 24.09 5.83
N ALA A 95 -5.91 23.07 6.68
CA ALA A 95 -4.73 22.19 6.62
C ALA A 95 -4.54 21.48 5.27
N PRO A 96 -5.57 20.89 4.61
CA PRO A 96 -5.41 20.31 3.27
C PRO A 96 -5.03 21.36 2.21
N VAL A 97 -5.54 22.60 2.35
CA VAL A 97 -5.22 23.71 1.43
C VAL A 97 -3.76 24.13 1.59
N ILE A 98 -3.26 24.21 2.83
CA ILE A 98 -1.86 24.52 3.15
C ILE A 98 -0.92 23.42 2.64
N SER A 99 -1.36 22.16 2.57
CA SER A 99 -0.55 21.09 1.97
C SER A 99 -0.53 21.15 0.44
N LEU A 100 -1.69 21.39 -0.19
CA LEU A 100 -1.83 21.36 -1.65
C LEU A 100 -1.22 22.57 -2.37
N ILE A 101 -1.42 23.79 -1.85
CA ILE A 101 -0.95 25.00 -2.53
C ILE A 101 0.57 25.00 -2.74
N PRO A 102 1.41 24.74 -1.70
CA PRO A 102 2.86 24.71 -1.88
C PRO A 102 3.31 23.60 -2.83
N ALA A 103 2.64 22.43 -2.81
CA ALA A 103 2.96 21.33 -3.72
C ALA A 103 2.80 21.74 -5.20
N VAL A 104 1.76 22.51 -5.52
CA VAL A 104 1.53 23.06 -6.87
C VAL A 104 2.49 24.22 -7.16
N MET A 105 2.67 25.13 -6.20
CA MET A 105 3.50 26.33 -6.35
C MET A 105 4.99 26.02 -6.53
N ALA A 106 5.48 24.91 -5.98
CA ALA A 106 6.86 24.44 -6.16
C ALA A 106 7.23 24.23 -7.63
N PHE A 107 6.26 23.85 -8.47
CA PHE A 107 6.49 23.58 -9.89
C PHE A 107 6.64 24.85 -10.74
N ALA A 108 6.30 26.03 -10.20
CA ALA A 108 6.37 27.29 -10.93
C ALA A 108 7.79 27.61 -11.47
N VAL A 109 8.82 27.16 -10.76
CA VAL A 109 10.23 27.42 -11.09
C VAL A 109 10.93 26.24 -11.77
N ILE A 110 10.21 25.21 -12.19
CA ILE A 110 10.81 24.03 -12.82
C ILE A 110 10.85 24.20 -14.35
N PRO A 111 12.03 24.08 -15.00
CA PRO A 111 12.15 24.23 -16.44
C PRO A 111 11.68 22.96 -17.17
N LEU A 112 10.56 23.05 -17.89
CA LEU A 112 10.01 21.92 -18.66
C LEU A 112 10.63 21.78 -20.05
N GLY A 113 11.27 22.83 -20.56
CA GLY A 113 11.83 22.88 -21.91
C GLY A 113 12.49 24.22 -22.24
N PRO A 114 13.05 24.36 -23.45
CA PRO A 114 13.65 25.60 -23.93
C PRO A 114 12.57 26.63 -24.30
N GLU A 115 13.00 27.76 -24.90
CA GLU A 115 12.08 28.72 -25.50
C GLU A 115 11.26 28.10 -26.64
N VAL A 116 9.94 28.22 -26.53
CA VAL A 116 8.99 27.78 -27.54
C VAL A 116 8.12 28.94 -27.99
N SER A 117 7.65 28.89 -29.23
CA SER A 117 6.65 29.83 -29.73
C SER A 117 5.25 29.34 -29.33
N ILE A 118 4.54 30.15 -28.55
CA ILE A 118 3.13 29.95 -28.19
C ILE A 118 2.35 31.12 -28.81
N PHE A 119 1.50 30.82 -29.81
CA PHE A 119 0.70 31.82 -30.53
C PHE A 119 1.49 33.03 -31.06
N GLY A 120 2.73 32.81 -31.51
CA GLY A 120 3.60 33.85 -32.06
C GLY A 120 4.51 34.56 -31.05
N THR A 121 4.30 34.37 -29.75
CA THR A 121 5.21 34.87 -28.69
C THR A 121 6.24 33.79 -28.34
N ARG A 122 7.53 34.10 -28.38
CA ARG A 122 8.60 33.19 -27.93
C ARG A 122 8.78 33.35 -26.43
N THR A 123 8.61 32.27 -25.69
CA THR A 123 8.73 32.30 -24.24
C THR A 123 9.33 31.00 -23.72
N PRO A 124 10.09 31.03 -22.62
CA PRO A 124 10.61 29.81 -21.99
C PRO A 124 9.45 28.92 -21.52
N LEU A 125 9.60 27.60 -21.65
CA LEU A 125 8.64 26.62 -21.14
C LEU A 125 8.83 26.43 -19.62
N GLN A 126 8.69 27.53 -18.90
CA GLN A 126 8.79 27.67 -17.45
C GLN A 126 7.90 28.86 -17.07
N LEU A 127 7.28 28.83 -15.89
CA LEU A 127 6.37 29.90 -15.47
C LEU A 127 7.15 31.14 -15.02
N THR A 128 8.15 30.94 -14.17
CA THR A 128 9.08 31.99 -13.74
C THR A 128 10.41 31.38 -13.32
N ASP A 129 11.49 32.16 -13.33
CA ASP A 129 12.75 31.79 -12.69
C ASP A 129 13.26 32.94 -11.83
N MET A 130 14.09 32.62 -10.85
CA MET A 130 14.71 33.58 -9.96
C MET A 130 16.10 33.11 -9.51
N PRO A 131 16.98 34.03 -9.08
CA PRO A 131 18.34 33.68 -8.64
C PRO A 131 18.38 32.62 -7.53
N VAL A 132 17.32 32.53 -6.72
CA VAL A 132 17.17 31.61 -5.58
C VAL A 132 16.12 30.51 -5.84
N GLY A 133 15.97 30.09 -7.09
CA GLY A 133 14.91 29.16 -7.52
C GLY A 133 14.82 27.86 -6.71
N VAL A 134 15.95 27.17 -6.47
CA VAL A 134 15.94 25.92 -5.68
C VAL A 134 15.60 26.17 -4.20
N LEU A 135 16.03 27.30 -3.62
CA LEU A 135 15.69 27.65 -2.23
C LEU A 135 14.19 27.94 -2.06
N TYR A 136 13.55 28.51 -3.08
CA TYR A 136 12.10 28.66 -3.08
C TYR A 136 11.37 27.31 -3.05
N ILE A 137 11.86 26.30 -3.78
CA ILE A 137 11.26 24.97 -3.76
C ILE A 137 11.39 24.34 -2.37
N LEU A 138 12.56 24.46 -1.72
CA LEU A 138 12.74 24.04 -0.32
C LEU A 138 11.76 24.76 0.61
N ALA A 139 11.62 26.08 0.49
CA ALA A 139 10.67 26.84 1.30
C ALA A 139 9.22 26.38 1.10
N MET A 140 8.81 26.07 -0.14
CA MET A 140 7.48 25.51 -0.41
C MET A 140 7.31 24.12 0.19
N ALA A 141 8.33 23.26 0.13
CA ALA A 141 8.31 21.95 0.77
C ALA A 141 8.13 22.09 2.29
N SER A 142 8.91 22.97 2.95
CA SER A 142 8.76 23.24 4.39
C SER A 142 7.34 23.71 4.76
N ILE A 143 6.72 24.58 3.94
CA ILE A 143 5.34 25.04 4.16
C ILE A 143 4.34 23.88 4.02
N GLY A 144 4.56 22.96 3.07
CA GLY A 144 3.74 21.76 2.91
C GLY A 144 3.70 20.90 4.17
N VAL A 145 4.83 20.80 4.90
CA VAL A 145 4.92 20.06 6.17
C VAL A 145 4.06 20.66 7.28
N TYR A 146 3.87 21.99 7.31
CA TYR A 146 2.95 22.61 8.26
C TYR A 146 1.51 22.13 8.05
N GLY A 147 1.11 21.85 6.80
CA GLY A 147 -0.20 21.27 6.51
C GLY A 147 -0.40 19.93 7.23
N ILE A 148 0.64 19.09 7.28
CA ILE A 148 0.62 17.76 7.94
C ILE A 148 0.49 17.90 9.47
N VAL A 149 1.28 18.78 10.10
CA VAL A 149 1.20 19.01 11.56
C VAL A 149 -0.16 19.55 11.95
N LEU A 150 -0.64 20.56 11.23
CA LEU A 150 -1.91 21.23 11.51
C LEU A 150 -3.09 20.28 11.33
N ALA A 151 -3.01 19.35 10.37
CA ALA A 151 -4.01 18.29 10.19
C ALA A 151 -4.08 17.36 11.39
N GLY A 152 -2.92 16.87 11.86
CA GLY A 152 -2.84 16.01 13.05
C GLY A 152 -3.32 16.72 14.32
N TRP A 153 -2.97 17.99 14.50
CA TRP A 153 -3.39 18.80 15.65
C TRP A 153 -4.90 19.13 15.63
N SER A 154 -5.43 19.57 14.49
CA SER A 154 -6.83 20.01 14.37
C SER A 154 -7.83 18.86 14.49
N SER A 155 -7.41 17.62 14.24
CA SER A 155 -8.23 16.41 14.33
C SER A 155 -8.77 16.12 15.74
N GLY A 156 -8.19 16.70 16.79
CA GLY A 156 -8.72 16.60 18.16
C GLY A 156 -8.59 15.22 18.83
N SER A 157 -7.91 14.26 18.18
CA SER A 157 -7.61 12.93 18.73
C SER A 157 -6.10 12.69 18.83
N THR A 158 -5.67 11.88 19.79
CA THR A 158 -4.24 11.66 20.09
C THR A 158 -3.52 10.83 19.02
N TYR A 159 -4.22 9.91 18.35
CA TYR A 159 -3.63 9.06 17.32
C TYR A 159 -3.21 9.86 16.07
N PRO A 160 -4.06 10.72 15.47
CA PRO A 160 -3.67 11.57 14.36
C PRO A 160 -2.60 12.60 14.73
N LEU A 161 -2.64 13.13 15.96
CA LEU A 161 -1.59 14.02 16.44
C LEU A 161 -0.22 13.32 16.47
N LEU A 162 -0.15 12.10 17.00
CA LEU A 162 1.09 11.33 17.02
C LEU A 162 1.57 10.98 15.59
N GLY A 163 0.63 10.66 14.69
CA GLY A 163 0.92 10.40 13.28
C GLY A 163 1.48 11.62 12.55
N GLY A 164 0.85 12.79 12.73
CA GLY A 164 1.32 14.06 12.18
C GLY A 164 2.71 14.45 12.70
N LEU A 165 2.94 14.36 14.02
CA LEU A 165 4.24 14.67 14.62
C LEU A 165 5.37 13.77 14.09
N ARG A 166 5.10 12.46 13.92
CA ARG A 166 6.09 11.52 13.38
C ARG A 166 6.38 11.78 11.91
N SER A 167 5.35 12.03 11.10
CA SER A 167 5.51 12.41 9.69
C SER A 167 6.37 13.66 9.56
N THR A 168 6.05 14.72 10.30
CA THR A 168 6.78 15.97 10.27
C THR A 168 8.24 15.83 10.71
N ALA A 169 8.50 15.11 11.80
CA ALA A 169 9.86 14.85 12.25
C ALA A 169 10.69 14.09 11.19
N GLN A 170 10.05 13.16 10.48
CA GLN A 170 10.65 12.48 9.34
C GLN A 170 10.94 13.45 8.20
N VAL A 171 9.93 14.17 7.71
CA VAL A 171 10.08 15.02 6.52
C VAL A 171 11.16 16.08 6.75
N ILE A 172 11.13 16.77 7.90
CA ILE A 172 12.16 17.77 8.26
C ILE A 172 13.57 17.15 8.31
N SER A 173 13.73 15.95 8.86
CA SER A 173 15.05 15.31 8.96
C SER A 173 15.65 14.98 7.59
N TYR A 174 14.80 14.58 6.64
CA TYR A 174 15.23 14.23 5.29
C TYR A 174 15.32 15.44 4.36
N GLU A 175 14.57 16.52 4.66
CA GLU A 175 14.72 17.82 4.03
C GLU A 175 16.13 18.40 4.26
N ILE A 176 16.68 18.26 5.46
CA ILE A 176 18.06 18.68 5.77
C ILE A 176 19.08 17.89 4.94
N ALA A 177 18.92 16.56 4.85
CA ALA A 177 19.80 15.71 4.06
C ALA A 177 19.72 16.06 2.55
N MET A 178 18.51 16.33 2.06
CA MET A 178 18.25 16.77 0.69
C MET A 178 18.90 18.14 0.41
N ALA A 179 18.72 19.13 1.29
CA ALA A 179 19.32 20.46 1.15
C ALA A 179 20.85 20.40 1.14
N ALA A 180 21.47 19.54 1.96
CA ALA A 180 22.92 19.34 1.93
C ALA A 180 23.41 18.78 0.58
N CYS A 181 22.62 17.93 -0.09
CA CYS A 181 22.95 17.43 -1.43
C CYS A 181 22.93 18.55 -2.49
N PHE A 182 22.02 19.53 -2.35
CA PHE A 182 21.92 20.67 -3.25
C PHE A 182 23.11 21.62 -3.14
N ALA A 183 23.71 21.76 -1.96
CA ALA A 183 24.89 22.59 -1.77
C ALA A 183 26.04 22.16 -2.71
N ALA A 184 26.26 20.86 -2.90
CA ALA A 184 27.25 20.35 -3.85
C ALA A 184 26.91 20.70 -5.31
N VAL A 185 25.62 20.69 -5.67
CA VAL A 185 25.14 21.11 -6.99
C VAL A 185 25.39 22.60 -7.21
N PHE A 186 25.12 23.44 -6.20
CA PHE A 186 25.36 24.89 -6.29
C PHE A 186 26.83 25.24 -6.43
N LEU A 187 27.72 24.52 -5.74
CA LEU A 187 29.18 24.72 -5.86
C LEU A 187 29.69 24.39 -7.26
N LEU A 188 29.18 23.33 -7.88
CA LEU A 188 29.54 22.95 -9.24
C LEU A 188 28.91 23.87 -10.28
N ALA A 189 27.62 24.16 -10.11
CA ALA A 189 26.82 24.90 -11.06
C ALA A 189 26.95 26.42 -10.90
N GLY A 190 27.54 26.97 -9.84
CA GLY A 190 27.76 28.42 -9.66
C GLY A 190 26.51 29.32 -9.69
N THR A 191 25.32 28.74 -9.57
CA THR A 191 24.02 29.44 -9.53
C THR A 191 23.01 28.58 -8.76
N MET A 192 21.96 29.20 -8.23
CA MET A 192 20.81 28.52 -7.61
C MET A 192 19.53 28.65 -8.46
N SER A 193 19.61 29.27 -9.65
CA SER A 193 18.53 29.29 -10.64
C SER A 193 18.39 27.92 -11.32
N THR A 194 17.16 27.47 -11.53
CA THR A 194 16.91 26.12 -12.06
C THR A 194 17.27 26.02 -13.54
N SER A 195 16.98 27.06 -14.33
CA SER A 195 17.37 27.14 -15.75
C SER A 195 18.89 27.15 -15.91
N GLY A 196 19.59 27.98 -15.12
CA GLY A 196 21.04 28.08 -15.15
C GLY A 196 21.75 26.80 -14.73
N ILE A 197 21.18 26.02 -13.80
CA ILE A 197 21.71 24.69 -13.46
C ILE A 197 21.57 23.73 -14.65
N VAL A 198 20.43 23.70 -15.34
CA VAL A 198 20.21 22.81 -16.50
C VAL A 198 21.20 23.11 -17.62
N GLU A 199 21.48 24.39 -17.89
CA GLU A 199 22.43 24.78 -18.93
C GLU A 199 23.87 24.39 -18.60
N ARG A 200 24.25 24.47 -17.32
CA ARG A 200 25.57 24.02 -16.84
C ARG A 200 25.74 22.50 -16.92
N GLN A 201 24.66 21.74 -17.19
CA GLN A 201 24.70 20.30 -17.44
C GLN A 201 24.87 19.92 -18.92
N TRP A 202 25.08 20.91 -19.81
CA TRP A 202 25.38 20.64 -21.21
C TRP A 202 26.70 19.85 -21.34
N GLY A 203 26.67 18.73 -22.08
CA GLY A 203 27.80 17.81 -22.26
C GLY A 203 27.84 16.67 -21.24
N THR A 204 27.87 16.96 -19.94
CA THR A 204 27.92 15.93 -18.88
C THR A 204 26.87 16.17 -17.81
N TRP A 205 26.10 15.13 -17.48
CA TRP A 205 25.12 15.18 -16.40
C TRP A 205 25.78 15.22 -15.02
N ASN A 206 25.19 16.01 -14.13
CA ASN A 206 25.66 16.13 -12.74
C ASN A 206 25.62 14.79 -11.99
N VAL A 207 24.77 13.83 -12.37
CA VAL A 207 24.74 12.50 -11.74
C VAL A 207 26.10 11.79 -11.75
N TRP A 208 26.88 11.96 -12.82
CA TRP A 208 28.19 11.32 -12.95
C TRP A 208 29.27 12.01 -12.12
N LEU A 209 29.12 13.33 -11.91
CA LEU A 209 30.07 14.15 -11.15
C LEU A 209 29.75 14.14 -9.65
N LEU A 210 28.47 14.07 -9.29
CA LEU A 210 27.94 14.21 -7.94
C LEU A 210 27.17 12.95 -7.51
N LEU A 211 27.72 11.77 -7.80
CA LEU A 211 27.07 10.49 -7.53
C LEU A 211 26.66 10.31 -6.05
N PRO A 212 27.49 10.66 -5.04
CA PRO A 212 27.06 10.60 -3.63
C PRO A 212 25.85 11.50 -3.34
N SER A 213 25.85 12.74 -3.83
CA SER A 213 24.70 13.65 -3.68
C SER A 213 23.44 13.05 -4.30
N PHE A 214 23.54 12.44 -5.49
CA PHE A 214 22.38 11.81 -6.12
C PHE A 214 21.86 10.62 -5.31
N LEU A 215 22.72 9.73 -4.81
CA LEU A 215 22.28 8.57 -4.02
C LEU A 215 21.62 9.00 -2.70
N ILE A 216 22.20 9.98 -2.00
CA ILE A 216 21.62 10.50 -0.76
C ILE A 216 20.29 11.21 -1.06
N TYR A 217 20.24 12.00 -2.13
CA TYR A 217 19.01 12.63 -2.61
C TYR A 217 17.93 11.61 -2.96
N ALA A 218 18.29 10.51 -3.65
CA ALA A 218 17.35 9.45 -4.03
C ALA A 218 16.73 8.75 -2.81
N VAL A 219 17.47 8.64 -1.69
CA VAL A 219 16.89 8.16 -0.43
C VAL A 219 16.05 9.24 0.25
N ALA A 220 16.54 10.49 0.26
CA ALA A 220 15.86 11.60 0.93
C ALA A 220 14.53 12.00 0.27
N MET A 221 14.42 11.96 -1.06
CA MET A 221 13.17 12.23 -1.77
C MET A 221 12.06 11.22 -1.46
N VAL A 222 12.42 9.99 -1.07
CA VAL A 222 11.45 8.98 -0.60
C VAL A 222 11.00 9.29 0.82
N GLY A 223 11.92 9.76 1.68
CA GLY A 223 11.59 10.23 3.02
C GLY A 223 10.67 11.45 3.03
N GLU A 224 10.92 12.39 2.12
CA GLU A 224 10.15 13.64 1.94
C GLU A 224 8.68 13.38 1.56
N THR A 225 8.44 12.35 0.73
CA THR A 225 7.11 12.04 0.20
C THR A 225 6.29 11.11 1.10
N ASN A 226 6.82 10.71 2.27
CA ASN A 226 6.19 9.75 3.19
C ASN A 226 5.73 8.44 2.52
N ARG A 227 6.40 7.99 1.46
CA ARG A 227 5.97 6.80 0.69
C ARG A 227 6.71 5.54 1.14
N ALA A 228 6.05 4.38 0.99
CA ALA A 228 6.63 3.08 1.29
C ALA A 228 7.96 2.90 0.54
N PRO A 229 9.05 2.50 1.22
CA PRO A 229 9.13 1.86 2.55
C PRO A 229 9.11 2.79 3.78
N PHE A 230 9.09 4.11 3.60
CA PHE A 230 9.20 5.12 4.66
C PHE A 230 7.85 5.78 5.00
N ASP A 231 6.79 4.99 4.89
CA ASP A 231 5.41 5.41 5.10
C ASP A 231 4.97 5.07 6.52
N LEU A 232 5.47 5.84 7.46
CA LEU A 232 5.21 5.71 8.91
C LEU A 232 3.79 6.17 9.30
N PRO A 233 3.19 7.20 8.67
CA PRO A 233 1.84 7.66 9.03
C PRO A 233 0.71 6.79 8.43
N GLU A 234 0.82 6.31 7.19
CA GLU A 234 -0.25 5.52 6.53
C GLU A 234 -0.20 4.03 6.95
N ALA A 235 0.85 3.59 7.66
CA ALA A 235 1.03 2.18 8.02
C ALA A 235 -0.14 1.63 8.86
N GLU A 236 -0.92 0.74 8.26
CA GLU A 236 -2.02 -0.02 8.89
C GLU A 236 -1.58 -0.78 10.15
N GLY A 237 -0.31 -1.21 10.22
CA GLY A 237 0.26 -1.90 11.38
C GLY A 237 0.74 -0.97 12.51
N GLU A 238 0.68 0.36 12.33
CA GLU A 238 1.01 1.34 13.36
C GLU A 238 -0.16 2.29 13.65
N LEU A 239 -0.20 3.48 13.04
CA LEU A 239 -1.14 4.54 13.39
C LEU A 239 -2.34 4.66 12.43
N VAL A 240 -2.57 3.64 11.59
CA VAL A 240 -3.82 3.43 10.81
C VAL A 240 -4.29 4.70 10.07
N GLY A 241 -3.36 5.41 9.40
CA GLY A 241 -3.69 6.61 8.62
C GLY A 241 -3.40 7.96 9.28
N GLY A 242 -2.52 8.00 10.29
CA GLY A 242 -1.85 9.20 10.78
C GLY A 242 -2.69 10.48 10.78
N PHE A 243 -2.24 11.52 10.06
CA PHE A 243 -2.92 12.83 10.05
C PHE A 243 -4.19 12.91 9.20
N HIS A 244 -4.51 11.87 8.42
CA HIS A 244 -5.64 11.86 7.48
C HIS A 244 -6.81 10.97 7.95
N THR A 245 -6.71 10.31 9.10
CA THR A 245 -7.75 9.42 9.67
C THR A 245 -9.12 10.08 9.83
N GLU A 246 -9.19 11.34 10.26
CA GLU A 246 -10.48 12.03 10.50
C GLU A 246 -11.06 12.67 9.22
N TYR A 247 -10.29 12.73 8.14
CA TYR A 247 -10.66 13.43 6.92
C TYR A 247 -11.49 12.56 5.97
N SER A 248 -12.58 13.13 5.44
CA SER A 248 -13.44 12.49 4.42
C SER A 248 -13.45 13.30 3.12
N SER A 249 -14.02 12.70 2.06
CA SER A 249 -14.41 13.37 0.82
C SER A 249 -13.25 14.16 0.16
N LEU A 250 -13.51 15.38 -0.29
CA LEU A 250 -12.55 16.25 -0.95
C LEU A 250 -11.36 16.64 -0.08
N LYS A 251 -11.53 16.82 1.25
CA LYS A 251 -10.41 17.20 2.13
C LYS A 251 -9.36 16.09 2.22
N PHE A 252 -9.81 14.83 2.32
CA PHE A 252 -8.94 13.67 2.20
C PHE A 252 -8.26 13.61 0.83
N ALA A 253 -9.03 13.81 -0.24
CA ALA A 253 -8.51 13.78 -1.60
C ALA A 253 -7.44 14.85 -1.85
N MET A 254 -7.54 16.03 -1.20
CA MET A 254 -6.52 17.09 -1.28
C MET A 254 -5.19 16.68 -0.66
N PHE A 255 -5.18 15.97 0.48
CA PHE A 255 -3.93 15.45 1.06
C PHE A 255 -3.28 14.43 0.15
N MET A 256 -4.05 13.44 -0.33
CA MET A 256 -3.52 12.45 -1.26
C MET A 256 -3.01 13.13 -2.54
N MET A 257 -3.77 14.09 -3.07
CA MET A 257 -3.34 14.83 -4.26
C MET A 257 -2.06 15.63 -4.00
N ALA A 258 -1.92 16.28 -2.85
CA ALA A 258 -0.70 16.99 -2.46
C ALA A 258 0.51 16.05 -2.37
N GLU A 259 0.35 14.86 -1.80
CA GLU A 259 1.42 13.85 -1.69
C GLU A 259 1.90 13.38 -3.08
N TYR A 260 0.97 13.02 -3.97
CA TYR A 260 1.33 12.59 -5.33
C TYR A 260 1.89 13.72 -6.19
N ILE A 261 1.40 14.96 -6.02
CA ILE A 261 2.00 16.13 -6.68
C ILE A 261 3.41 16.35 -6.15
N ASN A 262 3.63 16.24 -4.83
CA ASN A 262 4.96 16.36 -4.25
C ASN A 262 5.90 15.25 -4.77
N MET A 263 5.41 14.02 -4.96
CA MET A 263 6.16 12.93 -5.60
C MET A 263 6.58 13.30 -7.04
N GLY A 264 5.70 13.95 -7.79
CA GLY A 264 6.02 14.55 -9.09
C GLY A 264 7.08 15.66 -8.99
N THR A 265 6.95 16.56 -8.01
CA THR A 265 7.85 17.69 -7.77
C THR A 265 9.27 17.23 -7.40
N VAL A 266 9.43 16.28 -6.47
CA VAL A 266 10.76 15.74 -6.13
C VAL A 266 11.37 14.94 -7.28
N SER A 267 10.55 14.26 -8.10
CA SER A 267 11.02 13.59 -9.32
C SER A 267 11.50 14.61 -10.38
N ALA A 268 10.80 15.73 -10.49
CA ALA A 268 11.14 16.85 -11.38
C ALA A 268 12.41 17.57 -10.93
N LEU A 269 12.59 17.76 -9.62
CA LEU A 269 13.84 18.25 -9.03
C LEU A 269 15.01 17.31 -9.31
N ALA A 270 14.85 16.00 -9.11
CA ALA A 270 15.88 15.00 -9.44
C ALA A 270 16.34 15.14 -10.91
N THR A 271 15.34 15.26 -11.80
CA THR A 271 15.54 15.42 -13.23
C THR A 271 16.30 16.71 -13.55
N THR A 272 15.92 17.81 -12.93
CA THR A 272 16.49 19.16 -13.14
C THR A 272 17.91 19.27 -12.59
N LEU A 273 18.18 18.76 -11.39
CA LEU A 273 19.47 18.96 -10.70
C LEU A 273 20.53 17.93 -11.06
N PHE A 274 20.15 16.72 -11.45
CA PHE A 274 21.09 15.62 -11.69
C PHE A 274 21.10 15.07 -13.12
N PHE A 275 19.96 15.04 -13.81
CA PHE A 275 19.78 14.34 -15.10
C PHE A 275 19.68 15.27 -16.31
N GLY A 276 20.21 16.49 -16.25
CA GLY A 276 20.23 17.38 -17.42
C GLY A 276 18.88 18.04 -17.74
N GLY A 277 17.91 18.06 -16.81
CA GLY A 277 16.59 18.65 -17.02
C GLY A 277 15.89 18.11 -18.26
N TRP A 278 15.55 19.01 -19.18
CA TRP A 278 14.86 18.70 -20.43
C TRP A 278 15.77 18.22 -21.57
N HIS A 279 17.09 18.20 -21.38
CA HIS A 279 18.02 17.70 -22.39
C HIS A 279 17.82 16.21 -22.67
N ALA A 280 17.92 15.81 -23.94
CA ALA A 280 17.75 14.42 -24.36
C ALA A 280 18.78 13.48 -23.69
N PRO A 281 18.37 12.23 -23.35
CA PRO A 281 19.28 11.21 -22.86
C PRO A 281 20.28 10.77 -23.93
N PHE A 282 21.48 10.39 -23.51
CA PHE A 282 22.46 9.73 -24.38
C PHE A 282 21.90 8.35 -24.82
N PRO A 283 21.94 7.96 -26.10
CA PRO A 283 22.58 8.60 -27.27
C PRO A 283 21.65 9.48 -28.14
N ILE A 284 20.41 9.71 -27.73
CA ILE A 284 19.40 10.45 -28.53
C ILE A 284 19.76 11.94 -28.65
N ASN A 285 20.60 12.45 -27.74
CA ASN A 285 21.17 13.80 -27.81
C ASN A 285 22.05 14.06 -29.05
N LEU A 286 22.48 13.02 -29.78
CA LEU A 286 23.20 13.18 -31.04
C LEU A 286 22.30 13.61 -32.21
N TRP A 287 20.98 13.54 -32.05
CA TRP A 287 20.05 14.05 -33.06
C TRP A 287 19.85 15.56 -32.87
N ASP A 288 20.21 16.36 -33.89
CA ASP A 288 20.13 17.83 -33.89
C ASP A 288 18.75 18.38 -33.50
N GLY A 289 17.67 17.63 -33.80
CA GLY A 289 16.30 18.00 -33.48
C GLY A 289 15.84 17.67 -32.06
N ALA A 290 16.54 16.79 -31.33
CA ALA A 290 16.06 16.21 -30.08
C ALA A 290 15.86 17.24 -28.95
N ASN A 291 16.63 18.33 -28.99
CA ASN A 291 16.65 19.39 -27.97
C ASN A 291 15.96 20.68 -28.43
N SER A 292 15.23 20.67 -29.55
CA SER A 292 14.56 21.86 -30.10
C SER A 292 13.03 21.71 -30.13
N GLY A 293 12.33 22.84 -30.04
CA GLY A 293 10.87 22.88 -30.08
C GLY A 293 10.22 22.23 -28.86
N TRP A 294 9.21 21.38 -29.09
CA TRP A 294 8.41 20.74 -28.04
C TRP A 294 8.93 19.35 -27.60
N TRP A 295 9.92 18.78 -28.29
CA TRP A 295 10.51 17.48 -27.94
C TRP A 295 11.12 17.43 -26.53
N PRO A 296 11.82 18.47 -26.04
CA PRO A 296 12.31 18.55 -24.66
C PRO A 296 11.29 18.24 -23.56
N LEU A 297 10.03 18.65 -23.76
CA LEU A 297 8.95 18.37 -22.81
C LEU A 297 8.71 16.87 -22.65
N LEU A 298 8.84 16.10 -23.74
CA LEU A 298 8.70 14.65 -23.72
C LEU A 298 9.85 13.99 -22.96
N TRP A 299 11.09 14.44 -23.14
CA TRP A 299 12.24 13.91 -22.39
C TRP A 299 12.12 14.20 -20.90
N PHE A 300 11.74 15.43 -20.56
CA PHE A 300 11.52 15.82 -19.18
C PHE A 300 10.42 14.97 -18.53
N THR A 301 9.28 14.82 -19.22
CA THR A 301 8.16 13.99 -18.75
C THR A 301 8.57 12.52 -18.59
N LEU A 302 9.30 11.95 -19.55
CA LEU A 302 9.79 10.57 -19.50
C LEU A 302 10.70 10.33 -18.28
N LYS A 303 11.60 11.26 -17.98
CA LYS A 303 12.49 11.18 -16.81
C LYS A 303 11.71 11.23 -15.50
N ILE A 304 10.73 12.14 -15.39
CA ILE A 304 9.81 12.18 -14.24
C ILE A 304 9.12 10.82 -14.07
N TRP A 305 8.52 10.28 -15.13
CA TRP A 305 7.84 8.98 -15.07
C TRP A 305 8.77 7.82 -14.74
N THR A 306 10.06 7.92 -15.08
CA THR A 306 11.07 6.94 -14.69
C THR A 306 11.28 6.97 -13.17
N PHE A 307 11.37 8.16 -12.55
CA PHE A 307 11.46 8.28 -11.09
C PHE A 307 10.16 7.85 -10.40
N LEU A 308 8.99 8.19 -10.95
CA LEU A 308 7.70 7.70 -10.45
C LEU A 308 7.62 6.17 -10.52
N PHE A 309 8.16 5.55 -11.58
CA PHE A 309 8.27 4.09 -11.65
C PHE A 309 9.19 3.54 -10.55
N VAL A 310 10.31 4.21 -10.24
CA VAL A 310 11.19 3.81 -9.13
C VAL A 310 10.44 3.87 -7.79
N PHE A 311 9.64 4.91 -7.52
CA PHE A 311 8.79 4.95 -6.32
C PHE A 311 7.86 3.74 -6.21
N ILE A 312 7.17 3.41 -7.31
CA ILE A 312 6.27 2.26 -7.37
C ILE A 312 7.05 0.94 -7.16
N TRP A 313 8.24 0.84 -7.72
CA TRP A 313 9.11 -0.33 -7.60
C TRP A 313 9.65 -0.52 -6.18
N LEU A 314 10.02 0.57 -5.51
CA LEU A 314 10.42 0.55 -4.10
C LEU A 314 9.26 0.06 -3.22
N ARG A 315 8.04 0.57 -3.43
CA ARG A 315 6.84 0.13 -2.71
C ARG A 315 6.53 -1.36 -2.89
N GLY A 316 6.73 -1.90 -4.10
CA GLY A 316 6.46 -3.31 -4.39
C GLY A 316 7.55 -4.28 -3.92
N THR A 317 8.73 -3.78 -3.53
CA THR A 317 9.91 -4.61 -3.25
C THR A 317 10.34 -4.55 -1.79
N LEU A 318 10.35 -3.37 -1.18
CA LEU A 318 10.94 -3.16 0.13
C LEU A 318 9.91 -3.30 1.27
N PRO A 319 10.28 -3.92 2.40
CA PRO A 319 9.46 -3.89 3.60
C PRO A 319 9.47 -2.48 4.23
N ARG A 320 8.46 -2.19 5.05
CA ARG A 320 8.40 -0.93 5.81
C ARG A 320 9.51 -0.90 6.86
N LEU A 321 10.17 0.25 7.02
CA LEU A 321 11.14 0.47 8.11
C LEU A 321 10.47 1.06 9.34
N ARG A 322 10.97 0.70 10.53
CA ARG A 322 10.55 1.32 11.79
C ARG A 322 11.10 2.75 11.89
N TYR A 323 10.35 3.64 12.53
CA TYR A 323 10.73 5.06 12.73
C TYR A 323 12.13 5.24 13.31
N ASP A 324 12.50 4.50 14.36
CA ASP A 324 13.81 4.64 14.98
C ASP A 324 14.96 4.28 14.01
N GLN A 325 14.79 3.23 13.20
CA GLN A 325 15.79 2.80 12.22
C GLN A 325 15.92 3.84 11.11
N PHE A 326 14.79 4.36 10.66
CA PHE A 326 14.73 5.36 9.62
C PHE A 326 15.35 6.69 10.07
N MET A 327 15.08 7.16 11.29
CA MET A 327 15.70 8.38 11.82
C MET A 327 17.21 8.21 12.03
N ASN A 328 17.66 7.02 12.46
CA ASN A 328 19.08 6.72 12.58
C ASN A 328 19.78 6.72 11.21
N LEU A 329 19.13 6.24 10.14
CA LEU A 329 19.69 6.29 8.78
C LEU A 329 19.96 7.74 8.34
N GLY A 330 18.98 8.63 8.50
CA GLY A 330 19.13 10.05 8.16
C GLY A 330 20.24 10.73 8.97
N TRP A 331 20.13 10.68 10.29
CA TRP A 331 21.00 11.45 11.20
C TRP A 331 22.42 10.89 11.37
N LYS A 332 22.60 9.57 11.34
CA LYS A 332 23.91 8.94 11.57
C LYS A 332 24.67 8.62 10.29
N LEU A 333 23.98 8.48 9.16
CA LEU A 333 24.63 8.10 7.89
C LEU A 333 24.48 9.18 6.82
N LEU A 334 23.25 9.54 6.42
CA LEU A 334 23.04 10.39 5.25
C LEU A 334 23.56 11.82 5.44
N ILE A 335 23.21 12.48 6.56
CA ILE A 335 23.64 13.87 6.82
C ILE A 335 25.17 13.97 6.97
N PRO A 336 25.86 13.14 7.77
CA PRO A 336 27.32 13.22 7.87
C PRO A 336 28.04 12.96 6.55
N VAL A 337 27.56 11.99 5.75
CA VAL A 337 28.16 11.66 4.45
C VAL A 337 27.91 12.78 3.43
N SER A 338 26.73 13.41 3.42
CA SER A 338 26.47 14.54 2.52
C SER A 338 27.33 15.76 2.87
N LEU A 339 27.50 16.08 4.16
CA LEU A 339 28.38 17.15 4.60
C LEU A 339 29.84 16.89 4.21
N LEU A 340 30.34 15.66 4.43
CA LEU A 340 31.67 15.26 3.99
C LEU A 340 31.83 15.45 2.47
N TRP A 341 30.82 15.03 1.70
CA TRP A 341 30.84 15.17 0.25
C TRP A 341 30.86 16.63 -0.21
N VAL A 342 30.06 17.51 0.41
CA VAL A 342 30.09 18.96 0.13
C VAL A 342 31.49 19.53 0.37
N MET A 343 32.16 19.14 1.46
CA MET A 343 33.53 19.58 1.76
C MET A 343 34.55 19.11 0.71
N VAL A 344 34.41 17.88 0.23
CA VAL A 344 35.24 17.34 -0.86
C VAL A 344 35.02 18.11 -2.16
N VAL A 345 33.77 18.36 -2.54
CA VAL A 345 33.41 19.13 -3.74
C VAL A 345 33.95 20.56 -3.66
N ALA A 346 33.78 21.22 -2.50
CA ALA A 346 34.29 22.57 -2.28
C ALA A 346 35.82 22.63 -2.41
N THR A 347 36.53 21.65 -1.82
CA THR A 347 38.00 21.59 -1.86
C THR A 347 38.50 21.38 -3.30
N LEU A 348 37.89 20.44 -4.04
CA LEU A 348 38.23 20.19 -5.44
C LEU A 348 37.94 21.40 -6.33
N LYS A 349 36.90 22.18 -6.02
CA LYS A 349 36.59 23.42 -6.74
C LYS A 349 37.68 24.48 -6.53
N VAL A 350 38.12 24.67 -5.29
CA VAL A 350 39.20 25.63 -4.97
C VAL A 350 40.51 25.24 -5.65
N ILE A 351 40.89 23.97 -5.62
CA ILE A 351 42.11 23.46 -6.29
C ILE A 351 42.08 23.71 -7.81
N GLN A 352 40.90 23.61 -8.42
CA GLN A 352 40.72 23.93 -9.83
C GLN A 352 40.87 25.43 -10.10
N ASP A 353 40.32 26.27 -9.22
CA ASP A 353 40.44 27.72 -9.34
C ASP A 353 41.91 28.16 -9.20
N ASP A 354 42.73 27.39 -8.48
CA ASP A 354 44.20 27.53 -8.39
C ASP A 354 44.96 26.99 -9.63
N GLY A 355 44.26 26.48 -10.66
CA GLY A 355 44.83 26.12 -11.97
C GLY A 355 45.17 24.64 -12.16
N HIS A 356 44.81 23.76 -11.23
CA HIS A 356 44.99 22.31 -11.41
C HIS A 356 43.72 21.65 -11.97
N ASP A 357 43.78 21.13 -13.20
CA ASP A 357 42.63 20.46 -13.86
C ASP A 357 42.40 19.01 -13.37
N VAL A 358 42.28 18.84 -12.05
CA VAL A 358 42.00 17.55 -11.39
C VAL A 358 40.54 17.40 -10.97
N GLN A 359 39.70 18.41 -11.22
CA GLN A 359 38.35 18.49 -10.67
C GLN A 359 37.46 17.32 -11.15
N THR A 360 37.36 17.09 -12.46
CA THR A 360 36.46 16.07 -13.01
C THR A 360 36.88 14.66 -12.59
N ALA A 361 38.17 14.33 -12.71
CA ALA A 361 38.69 13.04 -12.30
C ALA A 361 38.57 12.84 -10.78
N GLY A 362 38.87 13.88 -9.99
CA GLY A 362 38.75 13.86 -8.54
C GLY A 362 37.31 13.66 -8.07
N LEU A 363 36.34 14.36 -8.67
CA LEU A 363 34.92 14.22 -8.37
C LEU A 363 34.41 12.81 -8.70
N VAL A 364 34.78 12.26 -9.86
CA VAL A 364 34.35 10.91 -10.24
C VAL A 364 34.96 9.85 -9.32
N VAL A 365 36.28 9.91 -9.06
CA VAL A 365 36.96 8.91 -8.22
C VAL A 365 36.49 9.00 -6.76
N ALA A 366 36.50 10.19 -6.16
CA ALA A 366 36.03 10.38 -4.79
C ALA A 366 34.54 10.04 -4.68
N GLY A 367 33.76 10.39 -5.70
CA GLY A 367 32.34 10.08 -5.78
C GLY A 367 32.09 8.57 -5.76
N VAL A 368 32.77 7.81 -6.62
CA VAL A 368 32.66 6.34 -6.66
C VAL A 368 33.08 5.72 -5.32
N VAL A 369 34.19 6.15 -4.73
CA VAL A 369 34.68 5.60 -3.45
C VAL A 369 33.66 5.84 -2.32
N ILE A 370 33.15 7.06 -2.20
CA ILE A 370 32.17 7.41 -1.16
C ILE A 370 30.84 6.68 -1.41
N SER A 371 30.38 6.60 -2.65
CA SER A 371 29.17 5.88 -3.02
C SER A 371 29.29 4.37 -2.73
N VAL A 372 30.42 3.74 -3.06
CA VAL A 372 30.66 2.32 -2.74
C VAL A 372 30.71 2.10 -1.23
N GLY A 373 31.38 2.99 -0.49
CA GLY A 373 31.40 2.97 0.97
C GLY A 373 30.01 3.09 1.58
N LEU A 374 29.19 4.03 1.10
CA LEU A 374 27.82 4.23 1.53
C LEU A 374 26.96 2.97 1.29
N VAL A 375 26.98 2.42 0.07
CA VAL A 375 26.22 1.22 -0.30
C VAL A 375 26.69 0.01 0.54
N ALA A 376 27.99 -0.17 0.75
CA ALA A 376 28.52 -1.26 1.57
C ALA A 376 28.05 -1.18 3.03
N VAL A 377 28.02 0.03 3.61
CA VAL A 377 27.49 0.24 4.96
C VAL A 377 25.99 -0.09 5.02
N MET A 378 25.20 0.33 4.02
CA MET A 378 23.77 0.02 3.96
C MET A 378 23.51 -1.49 3.83
N LEU A 379 24.23 -2.19 2.96
CA LEU A 379 24.10 -3.65 2.80
C LEU A 379 24.49 -4.40 4.07
N ARG A 380 25.57 -3.98 4.74
CA ARG A 380 26.01 -4.57 6.01
C ARG A 380 24.98 -4.37 7.12
N ALA A 381 24.37 -3.19 7.20
CA ALA A 381 23.32 -2.91 8.18
C ALA A 381 22.07 -3.76 7.96
N GLY A 382 21.69 -4.01 6.69
CA GLY A 382 20.59 -4.90 6.35
C GLY A 382 20.82 -6.34 6.80
N HIS A 383 22.04 -6.86 6.62
CA HIS A 383 22.37 -8.24 6.99
C HIS A 383 22.41 -8.47 8.51
N ALA A 384 22.86 -7.48 9.29
CA ALA A 384 22.91 -7.58 10.76
C ALA A 384 21.53 -7.73 11.42
N GLY A 385 20.44 -7.44 10.71
CA GLY A 385 19.07 -7.63 11.19
C GLY A 385 18.63 -9.11 11.24
N ASP A 386 19.17 -9.95 10.37
CA ASP A 386 18.83 -11.38 10.25
C ASP A 386 19.56 -12.26 11.28
N ASP A 387 20.67 -11.77 11.83
CA ASP A 387 21.44 -12.48 12.87
C ASP A 387 20.76 -12.44 14.26
N ARG A 388 19.60 -11.79 14.39
CA ARG A 388 18.73 -11.95 15.58
C ARG A 388 18.16 -13.35 15.56
N SER A 389 18.98 -14.28 16.05
CA SER A 389 18.57 -15.64 16.41
C SER A 389 17.25 -15.52 17.16
N ALA A 390 16.18 -16.11 16.61
CA ALA A 390 14.91 -16.19 17.30
C ALA A 390 15.20 -16.70 18.72
N PRO A 391 14.74 -16.02 19.77
CA PRO A 391 14.94 -16.53 21.12
C PRO A 391 14.41 -17.97 21.12
N GLU A 392 15.24 -18.92 21.56
CA GLU A 392 14.81 -20.30 21.73
C GLU A 392 13.48 -20.25 22.48
N PRO A 393 12.45 -21.01 22.05
CA PRO A 393 11.21 -21.06 22.78
C PRO A 393 11.52 -21.63 24.16
N THR A 394 11.74 -20.75 25.14
CA THR A 394 11.70 -21.11 26.54
C THR A 394 10.36 -21.80 26.76
N ALA A 395 10.37 -22.94 27.44
CA ALA A 395 9.23 -23.82 27.73
C ALA A 395 7.99 -23.13 28.39
N ALA A 396 8.00 -21.81 28.53
CA ALA A 396 6.96 -20.97 29.10
C ALA A 396 5.74 -20.72 28.18
N GLN A 397 5.70 -21.23 26.93
CA GLN A 397 4.51 -21.13 26.08
C GLN A 397 3.44 -22.20 26.34
N GLN A 398 3.58 -23.00 27.40
CA GLN A 398 2.63 -24.04 27.78
C GLN A 398 1.42 -23.53 28.59
N PHE A 399 1.13 -22.23 28.56
CA PHE A 399 -0.02 -21.60 29.23
C PHE A 399 -1.19 -21.36 28.27
N SER A 400 -1.69 -22.42 27.65
CA SER A 400 -3.11 -22.54 27.31
C SER A 400 -3.41 -24.03 27.26
N GLY A 401 -4.37 -24.50 28.07
CA GLY A 401 -4.79 -25.91 28.12
C GLY A 401 -5.49 -26.41 26.85
N PHE A 402 -5.19 -25.82 25.70
CA PHE A 402 -5.66 -26.23 24.40
C PHE A 402 -4.64 -27.18 23.77
N PRO A 403 -5.07 -28.34 23.23
CA PRO A 403 -4.17 -29.23 22.51
C PRO A 403 -3.76 -28.58 21.19
N VAL A 404 -2.62 -27.89 21.19
CA VAL A 404 -1.98 -27.46 19.96
C VAL A 404 -1.39 -28.71 19.30
N PRO A 405 -1.65 -28.96 18.00
CA PRO A 405 -1.04 -30.09 17.29
C PRO A 405 0.48 -30.06 17.51
N PRO A 406 1.12 -31.22 17.79
CA PRO A 406 2.56 -31.27 17.93
C PRO A 406 3.21 -30.71 16.67
N MET A 407 4.19 -29.82 16.84
CA MET A 407 4.97 -29.34 15.71
C MET A 407 5.62 -30.54 15.00
N PRO A 408 5.74 -30.53 13.66
CA PRO A 408 6.44 -31.58 12.93
C PRO A 408 7.85 -31.78 13.50
N ASP A 409 8.28 -33.04 13.69
CA ASP A 409 9.58 -33.38 14.27
C ASP A 409 10.77 -32.81 13.48
N THR A 410 10.56 -32.53 12.19
CA THR A 410 11.55 -31.90 11.33
C THR A 410 11.25 -30.41 11.20
N ALA A 411 12.09 -29.59 11.83
CA ALA A 411 12.18 -28.19 11.46
C ALA A 411 12.39 -28.10 9.93
N PRO A 412 11.71 -27.17 9.23
CA PRO A 412 12.00 -26.94 7.83
C PRO A 412 13.50 -26.65 7.66
N PRO A 413 14.13 -27.12 6.57
CA PRO A 413 15.56 -26.91 6.37
C PRO A 413 15.85 -25.42 6.52
N ALA A 414 16.76 -25.08 7.44
CA ALA A 414 17.21 -23.72 7.63
C ALA A 414 17.66 -23.18 6.28
N GLY A 415 16.99 -22.14 5.79
CA GLY A 415 17.35 -21.50 4.53
C GLY A 415 18.83 -21.13 4.55
N SER A 416 19.51 -21.23 3.40
CA SER A 416 20.89 -20.77 3.26
C SER A 416 21.01 -19.34 3.79
N LYS A 417 22.04 -19.05 4.60
CA LYS A 417 22.28 -17.69 5.10
C LYS A 417 22.30 -16.73 3.92
N PRO A 418 21.55 -15.63 4.00
CA PRO A 418 21.37 -14.77 2.87
C PRO A 418 22.70 -14.14 2.43
N GLY A 419 23.03 -14.19 1.15
CA GLY A 419 24.24 -13.55 0.62
C GLY A 419 24.21 -12.02 0.78
N LEU A 420 25.37 -11.35 0.77
CA LEU A 420 25.49 -9.88 0.91
C LEU A 420 24.67 -9.09 -0.15
N LEU A 421 24.38 -9.70 -1.30
CA LEU A 421 23.61 -9.10 -2.39
C LEU A 421 22.12 -9.49 -2.39
N GLU A 422 21.63 -10.25 -1.41
CA GLU A 422 20.22 -10.67 -1.38
C GLU A 422 19.19 -9.55 -1.27
N PRO A 423 19.44 -8.43 -0.58
CA PRO A 423 18.55 -7.27 -0.65
C PRO A 423 18.35 -6.76 -2.09
N ILE A 424 19.36 -6.91 -2.95
CA ILE A 424 19.30 -6.55 -4.38
C ILE A 424 18.58 -7.64 -5.18
N ALA A 425 18.69 -8.91 -4.78
CA ALA A 425 17.98 -10.01 -5.41
C ALA A 425 16.45 -9.83 -5.34
N GLY A 426 15.92 -9.24 -4.26
CA GLY A 426 14.50 -8.87 -4.14
C GLY A 426 14.03 -7.95 -5.27
N PHE A 427 14.80 -6.90 -5.58
CA PHE A 427 14.52 -5.98 -6.70
C PHE A 427 14.52 -6.70 -8.05
N TRP A 428 15.48 -7.60 -8.26
CA TRP A 428 15.53 -8.37 -9.49
C TRP A 428 14.32 -9.29 -9.64
N VAL A 429 13.93 -9.98 -8.57
CA VAL A 429 12.75 -10.86 -8.56
C VAL A 429 11.48 -10.08 -8.90
N THR A 430 11.22 -8.95 -8.24
CA THR A 430 10.02 -8.14 -8.51
C THR A 430 10.01 -7.55 -9.92
N PHE A 431 11.18 -7.19 -10.45
CA PHE A 431 11.28 -6.72 -11.83
C PHE A 431 10.97 -7.83 -12.84
N VAL A 432 11.55 -9.02 -12.68
CA VAL A 432 11.33 -10.15 -13.58
C VAL A 432 9.89 -10.67 -13.51
N THR A 433 9.26 -10.66 -12.32
CA THR A 433 7.87 -11.15 -12.17
C THR A 433 6.86 -10.30 -12.93
N MET A 434 7.10 -8.99 -13.12
CA MET A 434 6.17 -8.14 -13.91
C MET A 434 5.90 -8.66 -15.32
N PHE A 435 6.93 -9.25 -15.94
CA PHE A 435 6.87 -9.77 -17.30
C PHE A 435 6.40 -11.23 -17.38
N LYS A 436 6.27 -11.92 -16.25
CA LYS A 436 5.75 -13.29 -16.22
C LYS A 436 4.25 -13.31 -16.55
N LYS A 437 3.80 -14.47 -17.04
CA LYS A 437 2.37 -14.77 -17.20
C LYS A 437 1.75 -14.85 -15.80
N LYS A 438 0.70 -14.07 -15.57
CA LYS A 438 0.06 -13.92 -14.27
C LYS A 438 -0.65 -15.23 -13.91
N ASN A 439 -0.55 -15.63 -12.65
CA ASN A 439 -1.34 -16.77 -12.16
C ASN A 439 -2.71 -16.19 -11.79
N THR A 440 -3.66 -16.25 -12.71
CA THR A 440 -4.99 -15.65 -12.50
C THR A 440 -5.92 -16.69 -11.90
N GLU A 441 -6.34 -16.44 -10.68
CA GLU A 441 -7.62 -16.95 -10.19
C GLU A 441 -8.71 -16.12 -10.86
N PHE A 442 -9.68 -16.75 -11.52
CA PHE A 442 -10.77 -16.07 -12.25
C PHE A 442 -11.84 -15.52 -11.29
N TYR A 443 -11.45 -14.95 -10.16
CA TYR A 443 -12.37 -14.29 -9.23
C TYR A 443 -12.76 -12.89 -9.77
N PRO A 444 -14.05 -12.49 -9.75
CA PRO A 444 -15.21 -13.11 -9.11
C PRO A 444 -16.00 -14.13 -9.96
N GLU A 445 -15.68 -14.32 -11.24
CA GLU A 445 -16.43 -15.24 -12.11
C GLU A 445 -16.37 -16.72 -11.67
N GLN A 446 -15.25 -17.12 -11.10
CA GLN A 446 -14.98 -18.47 -10.59
C GLN A 446 -14.63 -18.36 -9.09
N LYS A 447 -15.54 -18.85 -8.24
CA LYS A 447 -15.30 -18.91 -6.80
C LYS A 447 -14.25 -19.97 -6.49
N VAL A 448 -13.25 -19.59 -5.72
CA VAL A 448 -12.21 -20.52 -5.26
C VAL A 448 -12.75 -21.24 -4.02
N PRO A 449 -12.66 -22.57 -3.95
CA PRO A 449 -13.03 -23.29 -2.72
C PRO A 449 -12.12 -22.81 -1.59
N THR A 450 -12.71 -22.27 -0.52
CA THR A 450 -11.95 -21.83 0.65
C THR A 450 -11.42 -23.04 1.42
N ALA A 451 -10.37 -22.85 2.21
CA ALA A 451 -9.82 -23.91 3.04
C ALA A 451 -10.88 -24.41 4.05
N PRO A 452 -10.88 -25.71 4.45
CA PRO A 452 -11.89 -26.24 5.38
C PRO A 452 -11.99 -25.52 6.73
N ARG A 453 -10.92 -24.83 7.15
CA ARG A 453 -10.84 -24.02 8.38
C ARG A 453 -11.28 -22.56 8.22
N TYR A 454 -11.75 -22.17 7.05
CA TYR A 454 -12.13 -20.79 6.78
C TYR A 454 -13.41 -20.44 7.55
N HIS A 455 -13.39 -19.31 8.25
CA HIS A 455 -14.52 -18.78 8.99
C HIS A 455 -15.33 -17.82 8.10
N GLY A 456 -16.36 -18.33 7.43
CA GLY A 456 -17.26 -17.54 6.59
C GLY A 456 -18.59 -17.20 7.28
N ARG A 457 -19.66 -17.17 6.49
CA ARG A 457 -21.02 -16.87 6.95
C ARG A 457 -21.44 -17.84 8.07
N HIS A 458 -22.07 -17.31 9.11
CA HIS A 458 -22.68 -18.12 10.14
C HIS A 458 -23.95 -18.78 9.63
N GLN A 459 -24.15 -20.04 9.98
CA GLN A 459 -25.35 -20.80 9.71
C GLN A 459 -25.86 -21.44 11.01
N LEU A 460 -27.15 -21.30 11.26
CA LEU A 460 -27.89 -21.99 12.30
C LEU A 460 -28.41 -23.32 11.74
N ASN A 461 -27.90 -24.42 12.26
CA ASN A 461 -28.20 -25.75 11.78
C ASN A 461 -29.53 -26.29 12.30
N ARG A 462 -30.10 -27.21 11.53
CA ARG A 462 -31.29 -27.98 11.87
C ARG A 462 -30.90 -29.41 12.23
N HIS A 463 -31.74 -30.04 13.02
CA HIS A 463 -31.76 -31.49 13.17
C HIS A 463 -32.30 -32.13 11.89
N PRO A 464 -32.06 -33.44 11.69
CA PRO A 464 -32.42 -34.09 10.44
C PRO A 464 -33.93 -34.22 10.16
N ASP A 465 -34.78 -33.99 11.17
CA ASP A 465 -36.24 -33.93 11.04
C ASP A 465 -36.77 -32.53 10.66
N GLY A 466 -35.92 -31.50 10.74
CA GLY A 466 -36.22 -30.12 10.41
C GLY A 466 -36.29 -29.16 11.60
N LEU A 467 -36.34 -29.66 12.84
CA LEU A 467 -36.29 -28.85 14.06
C LEU A 467 -34.97 -28.08 14.16
N GLU A 468 -35.00 -26.90 14.79
CA GLU A 468 -33.84 -26.06 14.96
C GLU A 468 -32.95 -26.59 16.10
N LYS A 469 -31.62 -26.60 15.91
CA LYS A 469 -30.67 -26.96 16.98
C LYS A 469 -30.53 -25.87 18.05
N CYS A 470 -30.90 -24.63 17.73
CA CYS A 470 -30.72 -23.48 18.59
C CYS A 470 -31.78 -23.45 19.69
N ILE A 471 -31.34 -23.54 20.94
CA ILE A 471 -32.22 -23.49 22.13
C ILE A 471 -32.41 -22.09 22.73
N GLY A 472 -31.82 -21.05 22.12
CA GLY A 472 -31.95 -19.67 22.61
C GLY A 472 -31.32 -19.41 23.99
N CYS A 473 -30.23 -20.11 24.34
CA CYS A 473 -29.54 -19.98 25.63
C CYS A 473 -28.64 -18.73 25.79
N GLU A 474 -28.50 -17.93 24.73
CA GLU A 474 -27.75 -16.66 24.70
C GLU A 474 -26.21 -16.76 24.93
N LEU A 475 -25.65 -17.94 25.17
CA LEU A 475 -24.21 -18.13 25.39
C LEU A 475 -23.33 -17.62 24.24
N CYS A 476 -23.79 -17.77 22.99
CA CYS A 476 -23.06 -17.27 21.82
C CYS A 476 -23.01 -15.74 21.74
N ALA A 477 -24.04 -15.04 22.27
CA ALA A 477 -24.06 -13.59 22.37
C ALA A 477 -23.06 -13.13 23.44
N TRP A 478 -23.07 -13.76 24.61
CA TRP A 478 -22.11 -13.50 25.69
C TRP A 478 -20.65 -13.78 25.31
N ALA A 479 -20.41 -14.83 24.52
CA ALA A 479 -19.06 -15.17 24.06
C ALA A 479 -18.54 -14.26 22.94
N CYS A 480 -19.37 -13.39 22.35
CA CYS A 480 -18.99 -12.57 21.21
C CYS A 480 -18.15 -11.35 21.67
N PRO A 481 -16.84 -11.27 21.37
CA PRO A 481 -16.00 -10.16 21.82
C PRO A 481 -16.36 -8.83 21.14
N ALA A 482 -17.00 -8.89 19.97
CA ALA A 482 -17.40 -7.73 19.18
C ALA A 482 -18.85 -7.28 19.44
N ASP A 483 -19.57 -7.94 20.35
CA ASP A 483 -20.98 -7.66 20.65
C ASP A 483 -21.82 -7.58 19.35
N ALA A 484 -21.65 -8.59 18.51
CA ALA A 484 -22.24 -8.66 17.17
C ALA A 484 -23.50 -9.55 17.11
N ILE A 485 -23.78 -10.32 18.16
CA ILE A 485 -24.85 -11.31 18.19
C ILE A 485 -25.90 -10.88 19.21
N TYR A 486 -27.17 -10.84 18.80
CA TYR A 486 -28.31 -10.65 19.68
C TYR A 486 -29.20 -11.89 19.63
N VAL A 487 -29.54 -12.45 20.79
CA VAL A 487 -30.38 -13.64 20.91
C VAL A 487 -31.45 -13.39 21.95
N GLU A 488 -32.67 -13.81 21.65
CA GLU A 488 -33.77 -13.83 22.61
C GLU A 488 -34.47 -15.19 22.55
N GLY A 489 -34.42 -15.95 23.64
CA GLY A 489 -35.06 -17.26 23.74
C GLY A 489 -36.54 -17.19 24.15
N ALA A 490 -37.38 -18.06 23.61
CA ALA A 490 -38.77 -18.27 24.05
C ALA A 490 -39.03 -19.75 24.32
N ASP A 491 -40.13 -20.04 25.03
CA ASP A 491 -40.48 -21.41 25.42
C ASP A 491 -41.25 -22.12 24.30
N ASN A 492 -40.94 -23.40 24.08
CA ASN A 492 -41.72 -24.26 23.19
C ASN A 492 -43.03 -24.65 23.86
N THR A 493 -44.09 -24.83 23.06
CA THR A 493 -45.34 -25.44 23.53
C THR A 493 -45.56 -26.78 22.83
N ASP A 494 -46.47 -27.62 23.36
CA ASP A 494 -46.77 -28.92 22.75
C ASP A 494 -47.39 -28.79 21.35
N SER A 495 -48.04 -27.65 21.05
CA SER A 495 -48.60 -27.32 19.73
C SER A 495 -47.63 -26.56 18.82
N GLU A 496 -46.71 -25.76 19.37
CA GLU A 496 -45.78 -24.92 18.62
C GLU A 496 -44.34 -25.18 19.09
N ARG A 497 -43.70 -26.20 18.49
CA ARG A 497 -42.35 -26.65 18.83
C ARG A 497 -41.37 -26.36 17.69
N TYR A 498 -40.36 -25.56 17.96
CA TYR A 498 -39.34 -25.14 16.99
C TYR A 498 -37.98 -25.83 17.20
N SER A 499 -37.69 -26.24 18.43
CA SER A 499 -36.50 -27.01 18.81
C SER A 499 -36.88 -28.22 19.68
N PRO A 500 -36.02 -29.23 19.85
CA PRO A 500 -36.33 -30.40 20.66
C PRO A 500 -36.51 -30.10 22.15
N GLY A 501 -35.74 -29.15 22.70
CA GLY A 501 -35.74 -28.81 24.12
C GLY A 501 -36.93 -27.96 24.57
N GLU A 502 -36.85 -27.45 25.81
CA GLU A 502 -37.90 -26.60 26.39
C GLU A 502 -37.96 -25.21 25.76
N ARG A 503 -36.84 -24.72 25.19
CA ARG A 503 -36.69 -23.37 24.66
C ARG A 503 -36.13 -23.37 23.25
N TYR A 504 -36.45 -22.33 22.49
CA TYR A 504 -35.93 -22.06 21.16
C TYR A 504 -35.48 -20.60 21.03
N GLY A 505 -34.60 -20.30 20.08
CA GLY A 505 -34.23 -18.91 19.78
C GLY A 505 -35.34 -18.22 19.00
N ARG A 506 -36.15 -17.36 19.65
CA ARG A 506 -37.22 -16.60 18.99
C ARG A 506 -36.64 -15.53 18.07
N VAL A 507 -35.68 -14.76 18.60
CA VAL A 507 -34.92 -13.78 17.83
C VAL A 507 -33.47 -14.23 17.82
N TYR A 508 -32.87 -14.23 16.64
CA TYR A 508 -31.45 -14.45 16.48
C TYR A 508 -30.94 -13.50 15.40
N GLN A 509 -30.04 -12.60 15.76
CA GLN A 509 -29.49 -11.61 14.85
C GLN A 509 -27.96 -11.61 14.93
N ILE A 510 -27.31 -11.51 13.77
CA ILE A 510 -25.87 -11.28 13.68
C ILE A 510 -25.62 -10.02 12.85
N ASN A 511 -24.93 -9.06 13.44
CA ASN A 511 -24.49 -7.85 12.78
C ASN A 511 -23.12 -8.08 12.13
N TYR A 512 -23.10 -8.29 10.82
CA TYR A 512 -21.87 -8.54 10.05
C TYR A 512 -20.98 -7.31 9.91
N LEU A 513 -21.46 -6.10 10.22
CA LEU A 513 -20.60 -4.91 10.31
C LEU A 513 -19.69 -4.91 11.54
N ARG A 514 -20.05 -5.67 12.58
CA ARG A 514 -19.27 -5.80 13.81
C ARG A 514 -18.50 -7.11 13.90
N CYS A 515 -19.01 -8.17 13.28
CA CYS A 515 -18.44 -9.49 13.37
C CYS A 515 -16.99 -9.54 12.83
N ILE A 516 -16.07 -10.08 13.65
CA ILE A 516 -14.65 -10.24 13.29
C ILE A 516 -14.27 -11.66 12.83
N GLY A 517 -15.23 -12.59 12.72
CA GLY A 517 -14.98 -13.95 12.21
C GLY A 517 -14.10 -14.84 13.10
N CYS A 518 -14.05 -14.60 14.41
CA CYS A 518 -13.14 -15.31 15.33
C CYS A 518 -13.55 -16.76 15.64
N GLY A 519 -14.84 -17.13 15.51
CA GLY A 519 -15.34 -18.49 15.78
C GLY A 519 -15.69 -18.81 17.24
N LEU A 520 -15.42 -17.91 18.20
CA LEU A 520 -15.70 -18.14 19.64
C LEU A 520 -17.17 -18.46 19.94
N CYS A 521 -18.11 -17.90 19.17
CA CYS A 521 -19.54 -18.16 19.31
C CYS A 521 -19.92 -19.63 19.00
N ILE A 522 -19.15 -20.31 18.14
CA ILE A 522 -19.34 -21.73 17.80
C ILE A 522 -18.84 -22.60 18.94
N GLU A 523 -17.65 -22.30 19.46
CA GLU A 523 -17.06 -23.03 20.59
C GLU A 523 -17.92 -22.91 21.85
N ALA A 524 -18.52 -21.75 22.07
CA ALA A 524 -19.43 -21.51 23.20
C ALA A 524 -20.81 -22.18 23.04
N CYS A 525 -21.18 -22.64 21.83
CA CYS A 525 -22.51 -23.16 21.57
C CYS A 525 -22.67 -24.60 22.12
N PRO A 526 -23.50 -24.82 23.16
CA PRO A 526 -23.59 -26.13 23.82
C PRO A 526 -24.23 -27.21 22.93
N THR A 527 -25.10 -26.83 22.00
CA THR A 527 -25.80 -27.75 21.09
C THR A 527 -25.16 -27.82 19.70
N ARG A 528 -24.03 -27.12 19.49
CA ARG A 528 -23.40 -26.92 18.15
C ARG A 528 -24.40 -26.48 17.08
N ALA A 529 -25.38 -25.66 17.48
CA ALA A 529 -26.38 -25.10 16.58
C ALA A 529 -25.79 -24.12 15.57
N LEU A 530 -24.66 -23.48 15.90
CA LEU A 530 -24.01 -22.49 15.06
C LEU A 530 -22.77 -23.09 14.41
N THR A 531 -22.62 -22.92 13.10
CA THR A 531 -21.39 -23.24 12.36
C THR A 531 -21.02 -22.10 11.44
N MET A 532 -19.74 -21.97 11.11
CA MET A 532 -19.27 -21.07 10.06
C MET A 532 -19.13 -21.87 8.76
N THR A 533 -19.79 -21.38 7.70
CA THR A 533 -19.68 -21.95 6.37
C THR A 533 -18.44 -21.40 5.67
N ASN A 534 -18.18 -21.93 4.48
CA ASN A 534 -17.12 -21.50 3.60
C ASN A 534 -17.52 -20.32 2.70
N GLU A 535 -18.72 -19.77 2.88
CA GLU A 535 -19.25 -18.64 2.13
C GLU A 535 -18.62 -17.32 2.61
N TYR A 536 -17.96 -16.60 1.70
CA TYR A 536 -17.18 -15.40 2.02
C TYR A 536 -17.72 -14.12 1.38
N GLU A 537 -18.75 -14.21 0.54
CA GLU A 537 -19.32 -13.06 -0.19
C GLU A 537 -20.51 -12.47 0.58
N LEU A 538 -20.22 -11.62 1.57
CA LEU A 538 -21.22 -10.99 2.44
C LEU A 538 -21.41 -9.49 2.17
N ALA A 539 -21.01 -9.01 0.99
CA ALA A 539 -21.07 -7.59 0.65
C ALA A 539 -22.49 -7.16 0.26
N ASP A 540 -22.92 -6.01 0.78
CA ASP A 540 -24.22 -5.40 0.48
C ASP A 540 -24.05 -3.87 0.29
N ASP A 541 -25.01 -3.22 -0.34
CA ASP A 541 -25.01 -1.76 -0.56
C ASP A 541 -25.70 -0.98 0.57
N ASN A 542 -26.40 -1.67 1.45
CA ASN A 542 -27.12 -1.11 2.58
C ASN A 542 -26.69 -1.73 3.92
N ARG A 543 -26.54 -0.87 4.93
CA ARG A 543 -26.16 -1.25 6.30
C ARG A 543 -27.21 -2.15 6.96
N ALA A 544 -28.49 -1.93 6.70
CA ALA A 544 -29.56 -2.72 7.31
C ALA A 544 -29.51 -4.18 6.86
N ASP A 545 -29.15 -4.42 5.60
CA ASP A 545 -29.12 -5.77 5.01
C ASP A 545 -27.95 -6.64 5.53
N LEU A 546 -26.95 -6.02 6.17
CA LEU A 546 -25.84 -6.69 6.85
C LEU A 546 -26.18 -7.15 8.29
N ILE A 547 -27.41 -6.91 8.74
CA ILE A 547 -27.94 -7.47 9.98
C ILE A 547 -28.74 -8.70 9.58
N TYR A 548 -28.15 -9.88 9.74
CA TYR A 548 -28.82 -11.12 9.36
C TYR A 548 -29.70 -11.57 10.51
N GLU A 549 -30.98 -11.70 10.22
CA GLU A 549 -31.93 -12.27 11.17
C GLU A 549 -32.00 -13.79 11.02
N LYS A 550 -32.81 -14.42 11.87
CA LYS A 550 -32.89 -15.87 12.03
C LYS A 550 -33.25 -16.59 10.72
N ASP A 551 -34.13 -16.01 9.92
CA ASP A 551 -34.55 -16.52 8.61
C ASP A 551 -33.37 -16.63 7.63
N ARG A 552 -32.48 -15.64 7.60
CA ARG A 552 -31.27 -15.66 6.76
C ARG A 552 -30.17 -16.53 7.35
N LEU A 553 -30.18 -16.82 8.66
CA LEU A 553 -29.15 -17.63 9.30
C LEU A 553 -29.48 -19.12 9.30
N LEU A 554 -30.76 -19.49 9.31
CA LEU A 554 -31.19 -20.88 9.35
C LEU A 554 -30.78 -21.64 8.09
N ALA A 555 -30.28 -22.86 8.29
CA ALA A 555 -30.05 -23.81 7.22
C ALA A 555 -31.36 -24.06 6.44
N PRO A 556 -31.31 -24.16 5.10
CA PRO A 556 -32.48 -24.46 4.30
C PRO A 556 -33.02 -25.86 4.64
N LEU A 557 -34.33 -26.05 4.49
CA LEU A 557 -34.96 -27.37 4.63
C LEU A 557 -34.63 -28.22 3.41
N THR A 558 -34.21 -29.46 3.62
CA THR A 558 -33.96 -30.44 2.55
C THR A 558 -35.15 -31.38 2.36
N ASP A 559 -35.16 -32.11 1.25
CA ASP A 559 -36.22 -33.09 0.95
C ASP A 559 -36.36 -34.12 2.09
N GLY A 560 -37.58 -34.26 2.62
CA GLY A 560 -37.90 -35.15 3.74
C GLY A 560 -37.87 -34.50 5.14
N MET A 561 -37.39 -33.25 5.27
CA MET A 561 -37.54 -32.48 6.51
C MET A 561 -38.93 -31.85 6.62
N LEU A 562 -39.45 -31.74 7.84
CA LEU A 562 -40.68 -31.00 8.13
C LEU A 562 -40.34 -29.56 8.54
N ALA A 563 -41.10 -28.58 8.04
CA ALA A 563 -40.93 -27.21 8.48
C ALA A 563 -41.45 -27.04 9.92
N PRO A 564 -40.65 -26.50 10.86
CA PRO A 564 -41.16 -26.17 12.18
C PRO A 564 -42.24 -25.08 12.11
N PRO A 565 -43.26 -25.11 12.98
CA PRO A 565 -43.37 -25.98 14.15
C PRO A 565 -43.94 -27.38 13.86
N HIS A 566 -43.37 -28.42 14.48
CA HIS A 566 -43.90 -29.79 14.46
C HIS A 566 -43.51 -30.57 15.73
N PRO A 567 -44.25 -31.62 16.13
CA PRO A 567 -43.89 -32.40 17.32
C PRO A 567 -42.54 -33.11 17.14
N ALA A 568 -41.88 -33.41 18.25
CA ALA A 568 -40.66 -34.20 18.26
C ALA A 568 -40.91 -35.60 17.67
N TYR A 569 -39.83 -36.23 17.18
CA TYR A 569 -39.90 -37.54 16.55
C TYR A 569 -40.54 -38.56 17.50
N PRO A 570 -41.49 -39.39 17.04
CA PRO A 570 -42.23 -40.29 17.92
C PRO A 570 -41.30 -41.21 18.72
N GLY A 571 -41.38 -41.13 20.05
CA GLY A 571 -40.58 -41.94 20.97
C GLY A 571 -39.14 -41.47 21.20
N ALA A 572 -38.71 -40.37 20.57
CA ALA A 572 -37.41 -39.76 20.83
C ALA A 572 -37.47 -38.83 22.06
N THR A 573 -36.42 -38.86 22.86
CA THR A 573 -36.17 -37.91 23.96
C THR A 573 -35.31 -36.75 23.48
N GLU A 574 -35.28 -35.65 24.23
CA GLU A 574 -34.40 -34.51 23.95
C GLU A 574 -32.92 -34.93 23.85
N ALA A 575 -32.48 -35.88 24.69
CA ALA A 575 -31.13 -36.42 24.64
C ALA A 575 -30.82 -37.13 23.31
N ASP A 576 -31.79 -37.82 22.71
CA ASP A 576 -31.63 -38.53 21.44
C ASP A 576 -31.34 -37.56 20.29
N TYR A 577 -31.86 -36.33 20.34
CA TYR A 577 -31.54 -35.28 19.39
C TYR A 577 -30.08 -34.81 19.50
N TYR A 578 -29.58 -34.60 20.71
CA TYR A 578 -28.20 -34.13 20.92
C TYR A 578 -27.14 -35.21 20.72
N LEU A 579 -27.53 -36.48 20.88
CA LEU A 579 -26.69 -37.64 20.58
C LEU A 579 -26.74 -38.05 19.11
N GLY A 580 -27.61 -37.46 18.29
CA GLY A 580 -27.72 -37.79 16.86
C GLY A 580 -28.44 -39.12 16.59
N ALA A 581 -29.26 -39.59 17.53
CA ALA A 581 -29.99 -40.86 17.43
C ALA A 581 -31.31 -40.75 16.64
N VAL A 582 -31.72 -39.53 16.25
CA VAL A 582 -32.93 -39.30 15.44
C VAL A 582 -32.63 -39.64 13.96
N PRO A 583 -33.53 -40.36 13.26
CA PRO A 583 -33.31 -40.73 11.87
C PRO A 583 -33.09 -39.52 10.96
N ALA A 584 -32.11 -39.65 10.08
CA ALA A 584 -31.82 -38.63 9.06
C ALA A 584 -32.82 -38.70 7.89
N ALA A 585 -33.27 -37.54 7.40
CA ALA A 585 -34.03 -37.48 6.16
C ALA A 585 -33.17 -38.02 4.98
N PRO A 586 -33.76 -38.71 3.99
CA PRO A 586 -33.01 -39.23 2.85
C PRO A 586 -32.18 -38.15 2.15
N GLY A 587 -30.87 -38.37 1.99
CA GLY A 587 -29.96 -37.40 1.35
C GLY A 587 -29.34 -36.35 2.29
N THR A 588 -29.65 -36.39 3.59
CA THR A 588 -28.98 -35.55 4.61
C THR A 588 -27.80 -36.27 5.24
N GLU A 589 -26.74 -35.54 5.59
CA GLU A 589 -25.64 -36.09 6.39
C GLU A 589 -26.17 -36.50 7.77
N ARG A 590 -25.73 -37.67 8.26
CA ARG A 590 -26.08 -38.12 9.62
C ARG A 590 -25.53 -37.11 10.63
N ASP A 591 -26.41 -36.60 11.49
CA ASP A 591 -26.01 -35.80 12.63
C ASP A 591 -25.21 -36.68 13.60
N THR A 592 -23.89 -36.50 13.70
CA THR A 592 -23.02 -37.30 14.59
C THR A 592 -23.16 -36.89 16.07
N GLY A 593 -24.06 -35.97 16.39
CA GLY A 593 -24.29 -35.45 17.74
C GLY A 593 -23.07 -34.72 18.33
N LEU A 594 -23.11 -34.47 19.64
CA LEU A 594 -21.96 -33.94 20.39
C LEU A 594 -20.87 -35.02 20.56
N HIS A 595 -20.04 -35.24 19.54
CA HIS A 595 -18.84 -36.05 19.69
C HIS A 595 -17.76 -35.31 20.51
N ARG A 596 -17.21 -35.98 21.52
CA ARG A 596 -16.01 -35.54 22.25
C ARG A 596 -14.81 -35.59 21.30
N PRO A 597 -13.94 -34.56 21.28
CA PRO A 597 -12.71 -34.62 20.49
C PRO A 597 -11.85 -35.81 20.95
N GLY A 598 -11.58 -36.78 20.07
CA GLY A 598 -10.65 -37.89 20.32
C GLY A 598 -11.21 -39.31 20.28
N THR A 599 -12.53 -39.52 20.10
CA THR A 599 -13.09 -40.86 19.83
C THR A 599 -13.07 -41.15 18.32
N PRO A 600 -12.42 -42.23 17.84
CA PRO A 600 -12.39 -42.56 16.42
C PRO A 600 -13.78 -42.99 15.92
N ASP A 601 -14.12 -42.60 14.69
CA ASP A 601 -15.34 -43.04 14.00
C ASP A 601 -15.35 -44.57 13.94
N THR A 602 -16.17 -45.21 14.77
CA THR A 602 -16.46 -46.63 14.60
C THR A 602 -17.37 -46.79 13.39
N ALA A 603 -16.77 -46.86 12.20
CA ALA A 603 -17.38 -47.52 11.07
C ALA A 603 -17.55 -49.01 11.42
N ALA A 604 -18.70 -49.36 11.99
CA ALA A 604 -19.14 -50.74 12.11
C ALA A 604 -19.91 -51.08 10.83
N GLY A 605 -19.27 -51.87 9.97
CA GLY A 605 -19.82 -52.29 8.70
C GLY A 605 -21.00 -53.26 8.82
N SER A 606 -21.88 -53.18 7.82
CA SER A 606 -22.57 -54.33 7.25
C SER A 606 -23.08 -53.91 5.88
N ASP A 607 -22.30 -54.18 4.84
CA ASP A 607 -22.83 -54.50 3.51
C ASP A 607 -21.82 -55.39 2.79
N THR A 608 -21.98 -56.69 3.03
CA THR A 608 -21.45 -57.75 2.18
C THR A 608 -22.34 -57.88 0.95
N ALA A 609 -21.90 -57.39 -0.20
CA ALA A 609 -22.20 -57.99 -1.51
C ALA A 609 -21.34 -57.38 -2.62
N GLY A 610 -20.61 -58.24 -3.35
CA GLY A 610 -20.25 -57.98 -4.75
C GLY A 610 -18.89 -57.34 -5.04
N ARG A 611 -17.81 -58.07 -4.75
CA ARG A 611 -16.53 -57.86 -5.44
C ARG A 611 -16.63 -58.54 -6.81
N GLU A 612 -16.84 -57.76 -7.87
CA GLU A 612 -16.50 -58.18 -9.23
C GLU A 612 -15.26 -57.42 -9.70
N ASP A 613 -14.31 -58.22 -10.16
CA ASP A 613 -12.96 -57.89 -10.55
C ASP A 613 -12.98 -57.43 -12.01
N THR A 614 -12.68 -56.16 -12.28
CA THR A 614 -12.20 -55.73 -13.60
C THR A 614 -11.08 -54.73 -13.42
N GLY A 615 -9.86 -55.19 -13.70
CA GLY A 615 -8.63 -54.43 -13.54
C GLY A 615 -8.53 -53.19 -14.43
N ARG A 616 -7.75 -52.23 -13.94
CA ARG A 616 -6.96 -51.33 -14.79
C ARG A 616 -5.71 -50.87 -14.03
N GLU A 617 -4.56 -51.07 -14.69
CA GLU A 617 -3.20 -50.78 -14.26
C GLU A 617 -2.94 -49.33 -13.80
N PRO A 618 -1.87 -49.11 -13.00
CA PRO A 618 -1.43 -47.78 -12.59
C PRO A 618 -0.66 -47.09 -13.73
N ALA A 619 -1.13 -45.92 -14.15
CA ALA A 619 -0.39 -45.09 -15.11
C ALA A 619 0.82 -44.43 -14.42
N ALA A 620 1.99 -44.76 -14.94
CA ALA A 620 3.31 -44.37 -14.51
C ALA A 620 3.61 -42.88 -14.70
N ALA A 621 4.57 -42.43 -13.89
CA ALA A 621 5.32 -41.19 -14.06
C ALA A 621 6.14 -41.20 -15.36
N THR A 622 6.04 -40.09 -16.10
CA THR A 622 7.02 -39.62 -17.10
C THR A 622 7.02 -38.09 -16.97
N GLY A 623 8.12 -37.38 -16.70
CA GLY A 623 9.48 -37.61 -17.18
C GLY A 623 9.57 -37.17 -18.64
N GLY A 624 9.76 -35.87 -18.90
CA GLY A 624 9.84 -35.35 -20.26
C GLY A 624 10.31 -33.89 -20.32
N ALA A 625 11.57 -33.74 -20.74
CA ALA A 625 12.19 -32.47 -21.07
C ALA A 625 11.55 -31.81 -22.31
N ARG A 626 11.30 -30.50 -22.23
CA ARG A 626 11.63 -29.48 -23.22
C ARG A 626 11.36 -28.08 -22.67
#